data_AF-A0A2E9QXB0-F1
#
_entry.id   AF-A0A2E9QXB0-F1
#
_cell.length_a   1.000
_cell.length_b   1.000
_cell.length_c   1.000
_cell.angle_alpha   90.00
_cell.angle_beta   90.00
_cell.angle_gamma   90.00
#
_symmetry.space_group_name_H-M   'P 1'
#
loop_
_entity.id
_entity.type
_entity.pdbx_description
1 polymer ?
#
loop_
_entity_poly.entity_id
_entity_poly.type
_entity_poly.pdbx_seq_one_letter_code
_entity_poly.pdbx_strand_id
1 'polypeptide(L)'
;MVYKDACSHVVGLMKVGTVMRYSAKEPNRHITRALWSLLTCCFVLLLMCCSTKPTLEPQHEQHEEQVQDASTQETPTKEETNTKDTKIFPKEGGRVCGDSICVDAPKSALPSDKDAHIHFHPVTSSLSGNIAPVIEVGPDDWKPSADVEIVFKHADIALPNGKTYDDVQVAFIDNGLWKTVPTTNDNVKKEVRGKTNHFSSWSVVIQGGACGSDQDCGPNQLCSKQACYSVLTCTSNADCSFGQTCSMNRRLCTAPSCVVTTEICDRIDNDCDGQVDEGCAPCTTDADCNPAQACVNGTCQ
;
A
#
# COMPACT_ATOMS: atom_id res chain seq x y z
N MET A 1 2.61 -12.66 -48.57
CA MET A 1 3.13 -13.01 -49.91
C MET A 1 2.37 -14.22 -50.42
N VAL A 2 1.79 -14.11 -51.62
CA VAL A 2 1.39 -15.16 -52.59
C VAL A 2 0.30 -16.19 -52.18
N TYR A 3 -0.92 -15.92 -52.65
CA TYR A 3 -1.87 -16.77 -53.41
C TYR A 3 -2.20 -18.22 -52.97
N LYS A 4 -3.50 -18.53 -52.77
CA LYS A 4 -4.33 -19.26 -53.77
C LYS A 4 -5.79 -19.54 -53.32
N ASP A 5 -6.67 -19.27 -54.28
CA ASP A 5 -7.98 -19.85 -54.62
C ASP A 5 -8.45 -21.13 -53.89
N ALA A 6 -9.74 -21.18 -53.52
CA ALA A 6 -10.77 -21.81 -54.36
C ALA A 6 -12.11 -21.92 -53.61
N CYS A 7 -13.18 -21.47 -54.28
CA CYS A 7 -14.57 -21.68 -53.92
C CYS A 7 -15.10 -22.85 -54.76
N SER A 8 -15.78 -23.84 -54.17
CA SER A 8 -16.86 -24.57 -54.87
C SER A 8 -17.75 -25.38 -53.93
N HIS A 9 -19.01 -25.44 -54.34
CA HIS A 9 -20.21 -25.94 -53.67
C HIS A 9 -20.27 -27.46 -53.47
N VAL A 10 -20.96 -27.91 -52.41
CA VAL A 10 -21.89 -29.06 -52.47
C VAL A 10 -23.12 -28.78 -51.59
N VAL A 11 -24.30 -28.94 -52.20
CA VAL A 11 -25.64 -28.86 -51.61
C VAL A 11 -26.04 -30.24 -51.05
N GLY A 12 -26.72 -30.32 -49.90
CA GLY A 12 -27.43 -31.55 -49.53
C GLY A 12 -27.98 -31.69 -48.11
N LEU A 13 -29.28 -31.40 -47.97
CA LEU A 13 -30.32 -32.16 -47.25
C LEU A 13 -30.35 -32.26 -45.70
N MET A 14 -31.37 -31.56 -45.17
CA MET A 14 -32.30 -31.87 -44.06
C MET A 14 -32.06 -33.10 -43.16
N LYS A 15 -32.12 -32.88 -41.83
CA LYS A 15 -33.06 -33.58 -40.91
C LYS A 15 -33.12 -32.95 -39.49
N VAL A 16 -34.35 -32.55 -39.12
CA VAL A 16 -35.10 -32.81 -37.87
C VAL A 16 -34.45 -32.51 -36.50
N GLY A 17 -35.11 -31.65 -35.71
CA GLY A 17 -34.91 -31.63 -34.25
C GLY A 17 -35.55 -30.44 -33.50
N THR A 18 -36.84 -30.55 -33.20
CA THR A 18 -37.49 -30.06 -31.97
C THR A 18 -37.49 -28.56 -31.63
N VAL A 19 -38.65 -27.93 -31.88
CA VAL A 19 -39.06 -26.62 -31.35
C VAL A 19 -39.59 -26.81 -29.92
N MET A 20 -38.88 -26.27 -28.92
CA MET A 20 -39.43 -26.02 -27.58
C MET A 20 -40.21 -24.71 -27.60
N ARG A 21 -41.50 -24.82 -27.27
CA ARG A 21 -42.44 -23.73 -27.07
C ARG A 21 -42.08 -22.96 -25.80
N TYR A 22 -42.00 -21.63 -25.86
CA TYR A 22 -42.24 -20.78 -24.70
C TYR A 22 -43.46 -19.90 -24.95
N SER A 23 -44.36 -19.97 -23.97
CA SER A 23 -45.70 -19.38 -23.97
C SER A 23 -45.64 -17.87 -23.85
N ALA A 24 -46.35 -17.18 -24.74
CA ALA A 24 -46.68 -15.77 -24.62
C ALA A 24 -47.64 -15.53 -23.44
N LYS A 25 -47.41 -14.45 -22.70
CA LYS A 25 -48.42 -13.79 -21.86
C LYS A 25 -48.20 -12.28 -21.96
N GLU A 26 -49.04 -11.64 -22.76
CA GLU A 26 -49.24 -10.18 -22.88
C GLU A 26 -50.12 -9.64 -21.72
N PRO A 27 -50.49 -8.33 -21.66
CA PRO A 27 -49.71 -7.09 -21.85
C PRO A 27 -50.05 -5.99 -20.80
N ASN A 28 -49.29 -4.88 -20.79
CA ASN A 28 -49.75 -3.51 -20.42
C ASN A 28 -48.60 -2.53 -20.79
N ARG A 29 -48.61 -1.83 -21.92
CA ARG A 29 -49.36 -0.62 -22.35
C ARG A 29 -48.91 0.67 -21.62
N HIS A 30 -48.62 1.70 -22.44
CA HIS A 30 -48.07 3.04 -22.14
C HIS A 30 -46.53 3.03 -22.01
N ILE A 31 -45.73 3.57 -22.93
CA ILE A 31 -45.75 4.94 -23.47
C ILE A 31 -45.25 4.94 -24.93
N THR A 32 -46.07 5.49 -25.82
CA THR A 32 -45.80 5.80 -27.23
C THR A 32 -45.20 7.20 -27.40
N ARG A 33 -44.42 7.38 -28.49
CA ARG A 33 -43.83 8.62 -29.09
C ARG A 33 -42.32 8.73 -28.80
N ALA A 34 -41.37 8.79 -29.74
CA ALA A 34 -41.37 9.22 -31.14
C ALA A 34 -40.27 8.44 -31.92
N LEU A 35 -40.61 7.80 -33.04
CA LEU A 35 -40.20 8.19 -34.42
C LEU A 35 -38.68 8.39 -34.56
N TRP A 36 -37.91 7.37 -34.96
CA TRP A 36 -37.60 7.06 -36.37
C TRP A 36 -37.19 8.31 -37.18
N SER A 37 -35.92 8.70 -37.08
CA SER A 37 -35.18 9.48 -38.08
C SER A 37 -33.73 9.54 -37.65
N LEU A 38 -32.85 8.81 -38.35
CA LEU A 38 -31.41 9.08 -38.53
C LEU A 38 -30.78 7.87 -39.23
N LEU A 39 -31.19 7.66 -40.48
CA LEU A 39 -30.37 7.02 -41.49
C LEU A 39 -30.29 7.98 -42.67
N THR A 40 -29.09 8.12 -43.23
CA THR A 40 -28.70 8.88 -44.44
C THR A 40 -28.46 10.39 -44.27
N CYS A 41 -27.18 10.77 -44.10
CA CYS A 41 -26.63 11.90 -44.85
C CYS A 41 -25.08 11.87 -44.88
N CYS A 42 -24.57 11.99 -46.11
CA CYS A 42 -23.25 12.53 -46.50
C CYS A 42 -21.96 11.73 -46.23
N PHE A 43 -21.72 10.81 -47.17
CA PHE A 43 -20.47 10.75 -47.93
C PHE A 43 -20.07 12.15 -48.45
N VAL A 44 -18.76 12.45 -48.47
CA VAL A 44 -18.01 13.52 -49.17
C VAL A 44 -17.16 14.36 -48.20
N LEU A 45 -15.87 14.02 -48.08
CA LEU A 45 -14.74 14.96 -48.12
C LEU A 45 -13.41 14.19 -48.14
N LEU A 46 -12.75 14.25 -49.31
CA LEU A 46 -11.42 13.74 -49.63
C LEU A 46 -10.44 14.93 -49.63
N LEU A 47 -9.19 14.66 -49.23
CA LEU A 47 -7.94 15.39 -49.55
C LEU A 47 -7.68 16.73 -48.81
N MET A 48 -6.73 16.69 -47.87
CA MET A 48 -5.45 17.43 -47.89
C MET A 48 -4.84 17.47 -46.48
N CYS A 49 -3.72 16.75 -46.28
CA CYS A 49 -2.52 17.29 -45.64
C CYS A 49 -1.39 16.26 -45.71
N CYS A 50 -0.40 16.59 -46.53
CA CYS A 50 0.93 16.00 -46.58
C CYS A 50 1.87 16.90 -45.76
N SER A 51 3.02 16.36 -45.31
CA SER A 51 4.10 17.01 -44.53
C SER A 51 3.82 17.11 -43.02
N THR A 52 4.67 16.67 -42.09
CA THR A 52 6.11 16.35 -42.09
C THR A 52 6.41 15.44 -40.87
N LYS A 53 7.30 14.45 -41.03
CA LYS A 53 7.99 13.75 -39.94
C LYS A 53 8.98 14.70 -39.25
N PRO A 54 9.32 14.44 -37.97
CA PRO A 54 10.73 14.46 -37.61
C PRO A 54 11.15 13.17 -36.90
N THR A 55 12.25 12.64 -37.41
CA THR A 55 13.07 11.53 -36.91
C THR A 55 13.96 12.07 -35.78
N LEU A 56 14.06 11.36 -34.65
CA LEU A 56 15.11 11.57 -33.65
C LEU A 56 15.76 10.22 -33.38
N GLU A 57 16.96 10.04 -33.94
CA GLU A 57 17.91 8.97 -33.63
C GLU A 57 18.92 9.48 -32.57
N PRO A 58 19.61 8.57 -31.86
CA PRO A 58 20.33 8.85 -30.62
C PRO A 58 21.75 9.34 -30.90
N GLN A 59 22.25 10.25 -30.05
CA GLN A 59 23.67 10.57 -30.02
C GLN A 59 24.34 9.86 -28.85
N HIS A 60 25.16 8.89 -29.23
CA HIS A 60 26.18 8.21 -28.46
C HIS A 60 27.42 9.13 -28.49
N GLU A 61 27.90 9.58 -27.34
CA GLU A 61 29.16 10.33 -27.26
C GLU A 61 30.11 9.57 -26.33
N GLN A 62 31.12 8.98 -26.95
CA GLN A 62 32.25 8.32 -26.31
C GLN A 62 33.29 9.39 -25.96
N HIS A 63 33.81 9.35 -24.74
CA HIS A 63 35.11 9.93 -24.43
C HIS A 63 35.96 8.86 -23.75
N GLU A 64 37.09 8.57 -24.39
CA GLU A 64 38.13 7.66 -23.95
C GLU A 64 39.40 8.50 -23.88
N GLU A 65 40.01 8.67 -22.69
CA GLU A 65 41.44 8.99 -22.61
C GLU A 65 42.09 8.52 -21.29
N GLN A 66 42.89 7.45 -21.44
CA GLN A 66 44.22 7.17 -20.90
C GLN A 66 44.54 7.21 -19.37
N VAL A 67 44.73 5.99 -18.87
CA VAL A 67 45.73 5.44 -17.94
C VAL A 67 46.82 6.39 -17.39
N GLN A 68 46.89 6.51 -16.06
CA GLN A 68 48.16 6.55 -15.31
C GLN A 68 48.05 5.75 -14.00
N ASP A 69 49.08 4.93 -13.79
CA ASP A 69 49.30 3.98 -12.70
C ASP A 69 49.89 4.68 -11.47
N ALA A 70 49.29 4.51 -10.30
CA ALA A 70 49.91 4.78 -9.01
C ALA A 70 49.22 3.99 -7.90
N SER A 71 49.86 2.89 -7.52
CA SER A 71 49.69 2.11 -6.30
C SER A 71 49.34 2.97 -5.08
N THR A 72 48.19 2.71 -4.45
CA THR A 72 48.01 2.93 -3.01
C THR A 72 47.01 1.89 -2.50
N GLN A 73 47.46 1.04 -1.57
CA GLN A 73 46.60 0.15 -0.80
C GLN A 73 45.72 0.99 0.12
N GLU A 74 44.41 1.01 -0.13
CA GLU A 74 43.43 1.31 0.90
C GLU A 74 42.34 0.23 0.93
N THR A 75 42.10 -0.18 2.17
CA THR A 75 41.20 -1.18 2.73
C THR A 75 39.81 -1.17 2.08
N PRO A 76 39.17 -2.34 1.85
CA PRO A 76 37.91 -2.42 1.12
C PRO A 76 36.81 -1.67 1.87
N THR A 77 36.38 -0.55 1.29
CA THR A 77 35.08 0.03 1.58
C THR A 77 34.05 -0.99 1.16
N LYS A 78 33.39 -1.62 2.13
CA LYS A 78 32.22 -2.46 1.92
C LYS A 78 31.17 -1.58 1.25
N GLU A 79 31.09 -1.68 -0.07
CA GLU A 79 29.89 -1.36 -0.81
C GLU A 79 28.80 -2.28 -0.24
N GLU A 80 27.87 -1.73 0.54
CA GLU A 80 26.66 -2.43 0.96
C GLU A 80 25.82 -2.70 -0.28
N THR A 81 26.20 -3.75 -0.99
CA THR A 81 25.34 -4.41 -1.95
C THR A 81 24.22 -5.07 -1.15
N ASN A 82 23.03 -4.47 -1.20
CA ASN A 82 21.79 -5.09 -0.76
C ASN A 82 21.48 -6.28 -1.70
N THR A 83 22.23 -7.37 -1.56
CA THR A 83 21.97 -8.62 -2.27
C THR A 83 20.76 -9.27 -1.62
N LYS A 84 19.62 -9.27 -2.31
CA LYS A 84 18.48 -10.15 -2.03
C LYS A 84 19.02 -11.57 -1.84
N ASP A 85 18.96 -12.09 -0.61
CA ASP A 85 19.37 -13.46 -0.29
C ASP A 85 18.43 -14.44 -1.00
N THR A 86 18.85 -14.85 -2.19
CA THR A 86 18.06 -15.63 -3.14
C THR A 86 18.29 -17.11 -2.88
N LYS A 87 17.21 -17.87 -2.74
CA LYS A 87 17.20 -19.31 -2.44
C LYS A 87 16.64 -20.10 -3.62
N ILE A 88 17.10 -21.33 -3.76
CA ILE A 88 16.61 -22.27 -4.77
C ILE A 88 15.30 -22.90 -4.28
N PHE A 89 14.27 -22.86 -5.11
CA PHE A 89 13.02 -23.59 -4.96
C PHE A 89 13.02 -24.79 -5.92
N PRO A 90 13.08 -26.03 -5.42
CA PRO A 90 13.13 -27.21 -6.27
C PRO A 90 11.90 -27.32 -7.19
N LYS A 91 12.12 -27.68 -8.46
CA LYS A 91 11.04 -27.88 -9.44
C LYS A 91 10.01 -28.95 -9.06
N GLU A 92 10.37 -29.86 -8.15
CA GLU A 92 9.47 -30.90 -7.63
C GLU A 92 8.48 -30.37 -6.57
N GLY A 93 8.60 -29.10 -6.18
CA GLY A 93 7.85 -28.52 -5.08
C GLY A 93 8.48 -28.79 -3.72
N GLY A 94 7.74 -28.46 -2.67
CA GLY A 94 8.17 -28.59 -1.29
C GLY A 94 8.09 -27.28 -0.54
N ARG A 95 8.95 -27.15 0.48
CA ARG A 95 9.00 -26.03 1.42
C ARG A 95 10.34 -25.32 1.33
N VAL A 96 10.32 -24.00 1.20
CA VAL A 96 11.51 -23.13 1.33
C VAL A 96 11.20 -22.05 2.36
N CYS A 97 12.14 -21.80 3.27
CA CYS A 97 11.95 -20.86 4.39
C CYS A 97 12.97 -19.72 4.38
N GLY A 98 12.50 -18.52 4.68
CA GLY A 98 13.26 -17.45 5.31
C GLY A 98 13.27 -17.61 6.84
N ASP A 99 13.58 -16.54 7.56
CA ASP A 99 13.70 -16.57 9.01
C ASP A 99 12.34 -16.75 9.71
N SER A 100 11.36 -15.93 9.35
CA SER A 100 10.03 -15.89 10.01
C SER A 100 8.87 -16.32 9.11
N ILE A 101 9.18 -16.76 7.88
CA ILE A 101 8.17 -17.09 6.87
C ILE A 101 8.67 -18.23 5.97
N CYS A 102 7.78 -19.12 5.57
CA CYS A 102 8.05 -20.16 4.59
C CYS A 102 7.04 -20.09 3.44
N VAL A 103 7.42 -20.67 2.31
CA VAL A 103 6.52 -20.93 1.18
C VAL A 103 6.46 -22.43 0.93
N ASP A 104 5.25 -22.97 0.96
CA ASP A 104 4.95 -24.34 0.54
C ASP A 104 4.32 -24.28 -0.85
N ALA A 105 4.94 -24.95 -1.83
CA ALA A 105 4.45 -24.99 -3.20
C ALA A 105 4.33 -26.43 -3.71
N PRO A 106 3.19 -26.81 -4.31
CA PRO A 106 3.11 -28.07 -5.04
C PRO A 106 3.92 -27.98 -6.33
N LYS A 107 4.38 -29.12 -6.86
CA LYS A 107 5.04 -29.21 -8.18
C LYS A 107 4.29 -28.45 -9.29
N SER A 108 2.96 -28.50 -9.27
CA SER A 108 2.10 -27.85 -10.28
C SER A 108 2.13 -26.31 -10.25
N ALA A 109 2.69 -25.70 -9.21
CA ALA A 109 2.86 -24.25 -9.14
C ALA A 109 4.17 -23.79 -9.81
N LEU A 110 5.19 -24.66 -9.88
CA LEU A 110 6.55 -24.32 -10.31
C LEU A 110 6.80 -24.62 -11.80
N PRO A 111 7.86 -24.01 -12.39
CA PRO A 111 8.36 -24.40 -13.71
C PRO A 111 8.70 -25.90 -13.76
N SER A 112 8.30 -26.58 -14.83
CA SER A 112 8.48 -28.03 -14.95
C SER A 112 9.90 -28.47 -15.33
N ASP A 113 10.67 -27.56 -15.93
CA ASP A 113 11.93 -27.83 -16.61
C ASP A 113 13.17 -27.40 -15.80
N LYS A 114 13.01 -26.49 -14.84
CA LYS A 114 14.11 -25.93 -14.05
C LYS A 114 13.69 -25.64 -12.61
N ASP A 115 14.68 -25.61 -11.73
CA ASP A 115 14.48 -25.04 -10.40
C ASP A 115 14.20 -23.55 -10.50
N ALA A 116 13.42 -23.05 -9.56
CA ALA A 116 13.04 -21.66 -9.49
C ALA A 116 13.80 -20.95 -8.37
N HIS A 117 13.69 -19.63 -8.31
CA HIS A 117 14.36 -18.81 -7.32
C HIS A 117 13.35 -17.99 -6.52
N ILE A 118 13.61 -17.85 -5.22
CA ILE A 118 12.77 -17.11 -4.29
C ILE A 118 13.64 -16.39 -3.26
N HIS A 119 13.27 -15.17 -2.89
CA HIS A 119 13.91 -14.44 -1.79
C HIS A 119 12.92 -14.12 -0.67
N PHE A 120 13.49 -13.78 0.48
CA PHE A 120 12.77 -13.31 1.65
C PHE A 120 13.48 -12.06 2.18
N HIS A 121 12.87 -10.90 2.00
CA HIS A 121 13.46 -9.64 2.42
C HIS A 121 12.58 -8.97 3.48
N PRO A 122 13.06 -8.82 4.73
CA PRO A 122 12.34 -8.03 5.73
C PRO A 122 12.18 -6.59 5.24
N VAL A 123 10.96 -6.06 5.33
CA VAL A 123 10.66 -4.67 4.95
C VAL A 123 10.00 -3.93 6.10
N THR A 124 10.30 -2.64 6.21
CA THR A 124 9.57 -1.76 7.12
C THR A 124 8.26 -1.34 6.48
N SER A 125 7.16 -1.42 7.22
CA SER A 125 5.84 -0.96 6.79
C SER A 125 5.37 0.13 7.73
N SER A 126 4.83 1.22 7.16
CA SER A 126 4.12 2.26 7.94
C SER A 126 2.69 1.85 8.29
N LEU A 127 2.19 0.72 7.76
CA LEU A 127 0.86 0.22 8.04
C LEU A 127 0.83 -0.45 9.41
N SER A 128 0.03 0.09 10.32
CA SER A 128 -0.37 -0.61 11.54
C SER A 128 -1.28 -1.79 11.21
N GLY A 129 -1.33 -2.81 12.07
CA GLY A 129 -2.28 -3.91 11.90
C GLY A 129 -1.68 -5.30 11.98
N ASN A 130 -0.41 -5.42 11.63
CA ASN A 130 0.30 -6.69 11.63
C ASN A 130 0.86 -7.05 13.01
N ILE A 131 0.88 -8.34 13.30
CA ILE A 131 1.37 -8.94 14.55
C ILE A 131 2.55 -9.90 14.34
N ALA A 132 3.13 -9.85 13.14
CA ALA A 132 4.36 -10.52 12.73
C ALA A 132 5.19 -9.57 11.87
N PRO A 133 6.49 -9.84 11.62
CA PRO A 133 7.30 -9.06 10.68
C PRO A 133 6.65 -8.98 9.29
N VAL A 134 6.92 -7.89 8.56
CA VAL A 134 6.53 -7.77 7.16
C VAL A 134 7.69 -8.24 6.31
N ILE A 135 7.44 -9.27 5.49
CA ILE A 135 8.46 -9.86 4.63
C ILE A 135 8.02 -9.72 3.19
N GLU A 136 8.84 -9.08 2.35
CA GLU A 136 8.74 -9.22 0.90
C GLU A 136 9.15 -10.63 0.52
N VAL A 137 8.18 -11.36 -0.03
CA VAL A 137 8.40 -12.63 -0.69
C VAL A 137 8.25 -12.33 -2.16
N GLY A 138 9.25 -12.66 -2.96
CA GLY A 138 9.18 -12.54 -4.39
C GLY A 138 9.83 -13.74 -5.06
N PRO A 139 9.27 -14.22 -6.17
CA PRO A 139 9.99 -15.07 -7.06
C PRO A 139 10.99 -14.19 -7.80
N ASP A 140 12.19 -14.67 -8.02
CA ASP A 140 13.17 -13.92 -8.81
C ASP A 140 13.02 -14.21 -10.30
N ASP A 141 12.47 -15.38 -10.66
CA ASP A 141 12.42 -15.85 -12.05
C ASP A 141 11.16 -16.65 -12.45
N TRP A 142 10.09 -16.63 -11.65
CA TRP A 142 8.86 -17.38 -11.93
C TRP A 142 7.59 -16.70 -11.39
N LYS A 143 6.43 -17.25 -11.70
CA LYS A 143 5.14 -16.89 -11.10
C LYS A 143 4.35 -18.17 -10.85
N PRO A 144 3.68 -18.33 -9.70
CA PRO A 144 2.89 -19.52 -9.43
C PRO A 144 1.79 -19.75 -10.47
N SER A 145 1.77 -20.95 -11.08
CA SER A 145 0.70 -21.40 -11.98
C SER A 145 -0.48 -22.06 -11.24
N ALA A 146 -0.31 -22.34 -9.95
CA ALA A 146 -1.30 -22.88 -9.04
C ALA A 146 -1.13 -22.24 -7.66
N ASP A 147 -2.07 -22.48 -6.76
CA ASP A 147 -1.98 -21.96 -5.39
C ASP A 147 -0.75 -22.51 -4.67
N VAL A 148 -0.07 -21.62 -3.96
CA VAL A 148 0.98 -21.87 -2.98
C VAL A 148 0.50 -21.41 -1.61
N GLU A 149 1.18 -21.83 -0.55
CA GLU A 149 0.89 -21.39 0.81
C GLU A 149 2.02 -20.54 1.36
N ILE A 150 1.69 -19.34 1.84
CA ILE A 150 2.55 -18.53 2.70
C ILE A 150 2.35 -19.00 4.14
N VAL A 151 3.43 -19.37 4.81
CA VAL A 151 3.37 -20.04 6.11
C VAL A 151 4.14 -19.23 7.16
N PHE A 152 3.47 -18.90 8.26
CA PHE A 152 4.08 -18.31 9.46
C PHE A 152 4.00 -19.31 10.61
N LYS A 153 5.06 -19.39 11.43
CA LYS A 153 5.03 -20.22 12.64
C LYS A 153 4.37 -19.46 13.77
N HIS A 154 3.67 -20.18 14.65
CA HIS A 154 3.11 -19.62 15.88
C HIS A 154 4.17 -18.91 16.74
N ALA A 155 5.39 -19.44 16.78
CA ALA A 155 6.49 -18.85 17.55
C ALA A 155 6.91 -17.44 17.07
N ASP A 156 6.61 -17.09 15.82
CA ASP A 156 6.97 -15.81 15.21
C ASP A 156 5.80 -14.80 15.23
N ILE A 157 4.67 -15.17 15.85
CA ILE A 157 3.44 -14.38 15.92
C ILE A 157 3.19 -13.98 17.38
N ALA A 158 3.17 -12.67 17.64
CA ALA A 158 2.84 -12.15 18.95
C ALA A 158 1.31 -11.94 19.06
N LEU A 159 0.60 -12.92 19.63
CA LEU A 159 -0.84 -12.81 19.81
C LEU A 159 -1.21 -11.72 20.83
N PRO A 160 -2.14 -10.82 20.48
CA PRO A 160 -2.75 -9.89 21.43
C PRO A 160 -3.51 -10.60 22.55
N ASN A 161 -3.77 -9.91 23.66
CA ASN A 161 -4.49 -10.47 24.79
C ASN A 161 -5.92 -10.86 24.40
N GLY A 162 -6.33 -12.06 24.79
CA GLY A 162 -7.66 -12.59 24.48
C GLY A 162 -7.86 -13.01 23.01
N LYS A 163 -6.81 -12.97 22.17
CA LYS A 163 -6.82 -13.53 20.81
C LYS A 163 -6.24 -14.94 20.79
N THR A 164 -6.68 -15.70 19.81
CA THR A 164 -6.22 -17.07 19.52
C THR A 164 -5.67 -17.13 18.09
N TYR A 165 -4.98 -18.22 17.75
CA TYR A 165 -4.51 -18.43 16.37
C TYR A 165 -5.65 -18.62 15.35
N ASP A 166 -6.89 -18.86 15.80
CA ASP A 166 -8.06 -18.92 14.93
C ASP A 166 -8.55 -17.51 14.53
N ASP A 167 -8.15 -16.47 15.27
CA ASP A 167 -8.42 -15.08 14.94
C ASP A 167 -7.41 -14.50 13.94
N VAL A 168 -6.39 -15.28 13.55
CA VAL A 168 -5.27 -14.83 12.75
C VAL A 168 -5.52 -15.04 11.26
N GLN A 169 -5.18 -14.05 10.44
CA GLN A 169 -5.21 -14.12 8.97
C GLN A 169 -3.87 -13.77 8.37
N VAL A 170 -3.46 -14.53 7.35
CA VAL A 170 -2.35 -14.14 6.48
C VAL A 170 -2.84 -13.05 5.54
N ALA A 171 -2.04 -12.00 5.39
CA ALA A 171 -2.38 -10.85 4.58
C ALA A 171 -1.18 -10.33 3.79
N PHE A 172 -1.48 -9.65 2.69
CA PHE A 172 -0.51 -8.91 1.89
C PHE A 172 -0.89 -7.43 1.82
N ILE A 173 0.08 -6.60 1.44
CA ILE A 173 -0.15 -5.17 1.20
C ILE A 173 -0.60 -4.97 -0.24
N ASP A 174 -1.77 -4.38 -0.43
CA ASP A 174 -2.30 -3.93 -1.72
C ASP A 174 -2.83 -2.51 -1.59
N ASN A 175 -2.35 -1.60 -2.45
CA ASN A 175 -2.75 -0.19 -2.44
C ASN A 175 -2.69 0.47 -1.05
N GLY A 176 -1.66 0.14 -0.25
CA GLY A 176 -1.48 0.68 1.10
C GLY A 176 -2.44 0.10 2.15
N LEU A 177 -3.07 -1.04 1.88
CA LEU A 177 -3.98 -1.71 2.81
C LEU A 177 -3.65 -3.18 2.97
N TRP A 178 -3.88 -3.73 4.16
CA TRP A 178 -3.84 -5.17 4.38
C TRP A 178 -5.02 -5.86 3.69
N LYS A 179 -4.73 -6.81 2.80
CA LYS A 179 -5.69 -7.70 2.16
C LYS A 179 -5.45 -9.12 2.63
N THR A 180 -6.48 -9.74 3.19
CA THR A 180 -6.36 -11.09 3.75
C THR A 180 -6.62 -12.14 2.67
N VAL A 181 -6.01 -13.31 2.85
CA VAL A 181 -6.21 -14.47 2.00
C VAL A 181 -6.87 -15.61 2.79
N PRO A 182 -7.48 -16.61 2.12
CA PRO A 182 -7.97 -17.80 2.79
C PRO A 182 -6.86 -18.41 3.66
N THR A 183 -7.11 -18.42 4.97
CA THR A 183 -6.11 -18.77 5.98
C THR A 183 -6.56 -20.01 6.75
N THR A 184 -5.62 -20.92 7.00
CA THR A 184 -5.82 -22.11 7.84
C THR A 184 -4.85 -22.07 9.00
N ASN A 185 -5.34 -22.29 10.22
CA ASN A 185 -4.52 -22.51 11.40
C ASN A 185 -4.28 -24.01 11.61
N ASP A 186 -3.02 -24.44 11.51
CA ASP A 186 -2.58 -25.82 11.80
C ASP A 186 -2.03 -25.88 13.23
N ASN A 187 -2.91 -26.20 14.18
CA ASN A 187 -2.57 -26.31 15.60
C ASN A 187 -1.61 -27.46 15.94
N VAL A 188 -1.44 -28.43 15.03
CA VAL A 188 -0.52 -29.57 15.22
C VAL A 188 0.88 -29.14 14.82
N LYS A 189 1.03 -28.53 13.64
CA LYS A 189 2.33 -28.01 13.17
C LYS A 189 2.73 -26.68 13.80
N LYS A 190 1.80 -26.03 14.50
CA LYS A 190 1.98 -24.68 15.07
C LYS A 190 2.27 -23.65 13.98
N GLU A 191 1.44 -23.65 12.94
CA GLU A 191 1.60 -22.82 11.76
C GLU A 191 0.28 -22.18 11.33
N VAL A 192 0.35 -20.97 10.77
CA VAL A 192 -0.74 -20.30 10.08
C VAL A 192 -0.40 -20.23 8.60
N ARG A 193 -1.32 -20.66 7.73
CA ARG A 193 -1.10 -20.90 6.30
C ARG A 193 -2.08 -20.09 5.47
N GLY A 194 -1.60 -19.19 4.61
CA GLY A 194 -2.39 -18.38 3.69
C GLY A 194 -2.24 -18.84 2.25
N LYS A 195 -3.35 -19.13 1.56
CA LYS A 195 -3.33 -19.54 0.14
C LYS A 195 -3.24 -18.35 -0.80
N THR A 196 -2.32 -18.39 -1.76
CA THR A 196 -2.13 -17.33 -2.76
C THR A 196 -1.59 -17.89 -4.07
N ASN A 197 -1.69 -17.13 -5.15
CA ASN A 197 -1.07 -17.41 -6.45
C ASN A 197 -0.12 -16.28 -6.90
N HIS A 198 0.24 -15.39 -5.97
CA HIS A 198 1.15 -14.29 -6.20
C HIS A 198 2.00 -14.03 -4.96
N PHE A 199 3.03 -13.21 -5.15
CA PHE A 199 4.05 -12.87 -4.17
C PHE A 199 4.18 -11.34 -4.12
N SER A 200 4.53 -10.82 -2.95
CA SER A 200 4.45 -9.40 -2.57
C SER A 200 5.01 -9.22 -1.15
N SER A 201 4.66 -8.15 -0.45
CA SER A 201 4.91 -8.01 1.00
C SER A 201 3.80 -8.68 1.81
N TRP A 202 4.18 -9.63 2.68
CA TRP A 202 3.27 -10.46 3.47
C TRP A 202 3.50 -10.27 4.96
N SER A 203 2.42 -10.42 5.73
CA SER A 203 2.48 -10.50 7.18
C SER A 203 1.23 -11.21 7.72
N VAL A 204 1.09 -11.17 9.03
CA VAL A 204 -0.02 -11.75 9.77
C VAL A 204 -0.80 -10.63 10.43
N VAL A 205 -2.12 -10.63 10.25
CA VAL A 205 -3.05 -9.67 10.86
C VAL A 205 -4.10 -10.43 11.67
N ILE A 206 -4.83 -9.73 12.53
CA ILE A 206 -5.99 -10.29 13.23
C ILE A 206 -7.26 -9.97 12.44
N GLN A 207 -8.15 -10.96 12.31
CA GLN A 207 -9.49 -10.79 11.76
C GLN A 207 -10.28 -9.82 12.65
N GLY A 208 -10.69 -8.69 12.07
CA GLY A 208 -11.19 -7.58 12.87
C GLY A 208 -10.05 -6.88 13.62
N GLY A 209 -8.93 -6.62 12.94
CA GLY A 209 -7.89 -5.63 13.24
C GLY A 209 -6.93 -5.92 14.40
N ALA A 210 -5.83 -5.15 14.46
CA ALA A 210 -4.62 -5.34 15.27
C ALA A 210 -4.83 -5.47 16.79
N CYS A 211 -5.95 -4.99 17.32
CA CYS A 211 -6.18 -4.89 18.76
C CYS A 211 -7.64 -5.19 19.11
N GLY A 212 -7.85 -5.81 20.27
CA GLY A 212 -9.15 -5.93 20.93
C GLY A 212 -9.31 -4.96 22.11
N SER A 213 -8.21 -4.46 22.68
CA SER A 213 -8.15 -3.53 23.81
C SER A 213 -6.87 -2.69 23.80
N ASP A 214 -6.79 -1.64 24.62
CA ASP A 214 -5.60 -0.79 24.72
C ASP A 214 -4.34 -1.56 25.17
N GLN A 215 -4.51 -2.70 25.84
CA GLN A 215 -3.41 -3.56 26.31
C GLN A 215 -2.71 -4.31 25.19
N ASP A 216 -3.34 -4.36 24.01
CA ASP A 216 -2.80 -5.02 22.82
C ASP A 216 -1.86 -4.10 22.03
N CYS A 217 -1.81 -2.84 22.40
CA CYS A 217 -1.02 -1.84 21.72
C CYS A 217 0.27 -1.52 22.49
N GLY A 218 1.26 -0.97 21.78
CA GLY A 218 2.52 -0.55 22.38
C GLY A 218 2.34 0.57 23.41
N PRO A 219 3.40 0.93 24.16
CA PRO A 219 3.36 2.05 25.08
C PRO A 219 2.78 3.30 24.38
N ASN A 220 1.85 3.97 25.04
CA ASN A 220 1.20 5.18 24.56
C ASN A 220 0.38 4.95 23.27
N GLN A 221 -0.31 3.82 23.17
CA GLN A 221 -1.25 3.54 22.09
C GLN A 221 -2.61 3.12 22.63
N LEU A 222 -3.69 3.50 21.93
CA LEU A 222 -5.05 3.04 22.23
C LEU A 222 -5.58 2.16 21.10
N CYS A 223 -6.43 1.22 21.46
CA CYS A 223 -7.18 0.44 20.50
C CYS A 223 -8.48 1.16 20.13
N SER A 224 -8.57 1.60 18.87
CA SER A 224 -9.79 2.20 18.33
C SER A 224 -10.11 1.55 16.99
N LYS A 225 -11.37 1.18 16.73
CA LYS A 225 -11.76 0.49 15.47
C LYS A 225 -10.79 -0.63 15.06
N GLN A 226 -10.29 -1.37 16.05
CA GLN A 226 -9.37 -2.50 15.86
C GLN A 226 -8.02 -2.10 15.22
N ALA A 227 -7.56 -0.87 15.40
CA ALA A 227 -6.20 -0.46 15.09
C ALA A 227 -5.58 0.25 16.29
N CYS A 228 -4.27 0.07 16.47
CA CYS A 228 -3.51 0.77 17.48
C CYS A 228 -3.14 2.15 16.97
N TYR A 229 -3.61 3.19 17.66
CA TYR A 229 -3.26 4.58 17.38
C TYR A 229 -2.30 5.04 18.45
N SER A 230 -1.17 5.63 18.04
CA SER A 230 -0.33 6.40 18.95
C SER A 230 -1.16 7.53 19.52
N VAL A 231 -1.48 7.41 20.80
CA VAL A 231 -1.94 8.56 21.56
C VAL A 231 -0.68 9.23 22.11
N LEU A 232 -0.55 10.53 21.89
CA LEU A 232 0.36 11.32 22.73
C LEU A 232 -0.19 11.21 24.16
N THR A 233 0.26 10.20 24.90
CA THR A 233 -0.13 10.09 26.30
C THR A 233 0.67 11.10 27.08
N CYS A 234 -0.04 11.94 27.79
CA CYS A 234 0.53 12.88 28.72
C CYS A 234 0.33 12.37 30.15
N THR A 235 1.33 12.59 30.99
CA THR A 235 1.27 12.46 32.45
C THR A 235 1.24 13.83 33.12
N SER A 236 1.64 14.87 32.39
CA SER A 236 1.54 16.28 32.76
C SER A 236 1.36 17.15 31.51
N ASN A 237 1.04 18.43 31.69
CA ASN A 237 0.96 19.38 30.58
C ASN A 237 2.30 19.55 29.84
N ALA A 238 3.44 19.24 30.48
CA ALA A 238 4.76 19.34 29.86
C ALA A 238 5.00 18.30 28.77
N ASP A 239 4.20 17.23 28.74
CA ASP A 239 4.28 16.17 27.73
C ASP A 239 3.53 16.54 26.44
N CYS A 240 2.86 17.70 26.43
CA CYS A 240 2.06 18.16 25.30
C CYS A 240 2.72 19.32 24.57
N SER A 241 2.38 19.46 23.29
CA SER A 241 2.77 20.63 22.50
C SER A 241 2.23 21.91 23.15
N PHE A 242 2.90 23.04 22.88
CA PHE A 242 2.57 24.34 23.48
C PHE A 242 1.06 24.65 23.34
N GLY A 243 0.46 25.18 24.40
CA GLY A 243 -0.97 25.49 24.47
C GLY A 243 -1.89 24.29 24.75
N GLN A 244 -1.44 23.04 24.65
CA GLN A 244 -2.27 21.88 24.97
C GLN A 244 -2.28 21.56 26.47
N THR A 245 -3.38 20.96 26.94
CA THR A 245 -3.53 20.49 28.31
C THR A 245 -3.62 18.98 28.35
N CYS A 246 -3.02 18.39 29.38
CA CYS A 246 -3.16 16.97 29.60
C CYS A 246 -4.50 16.65 30.24
N SER A 247 -5.40 16.00 29.49
CA SER A 247 -6.67 15.55 30.03
C SER A 247 -6.42 14.39 31.02
N MET A 248 -6.41 14.67 32.33
CA MET A 248 -6.10 13.68 33.37
C MET A 248 -6.96 12.40 33.30
N ASN A 249 -8.18 12.50 32.78
CA ASN A 249 -9.10 11.36 32.63
C ASN A 249 -8.84 10.52 31.37
N ARG A 250 -8.28 11.14 30.32
CA ARG A 250 -8.07 10.47 29.01
C ARG A 250 -6.60 10.27 28.68
N ARG A 251 -5.69 10.83 29.49
CA ARG A 251 -4.24 10.92 29.25
C ARG A 251 -3.96 11.29 27.80
N LEU A 252 -4.64 12.33 27.34
CA LEU A 252 -4.57 12.79 25.96
C LEU A 252 -4.29 14.28 26.00
N CYS A 253 -3.34 14.74 25.19
CA CYS A 253 -3.14 16.15 24.95
C CYS A 253 -4.35 16.69 24.19
N THR A 254 -5.14 17.51 24.87
CA THR A 254 -6.28 18.21 24.28
C THR A 254 -5.90 19.67 24.18
N ALA A 255 -6.06 20.26 23.01
CA ALA A 255 -6.12 21.71 22.94
C ALA A 255 -7.24 22.15 23.91
N PRO A 256 -7.03 23.16 24.78
CA PRO A 256 -8.16 23.85 25.37
C PRO A 256 -9.06 24.30 24.23
N SER A 257 -10.35 24.49 24.50
CA SER A 257 -11.19 25.28 23.61
C SER A 257 -10.65 26.70 23.62
N CYS A 258 -9.56 26.94 22.90
CA CYS A 258 -9.06 28.26 22.63
C CYS A 258 -10.11 28.86 21.68
N VAL A 259 -10.78 29.90 22.17
CA VAL A 259 -11.74 30.63 21.36
C VAL A 259 -10.87 31.53 20.52
N VAL A 260 -10.80 31.26 19.21
CA VAL A 260 -10.05 32.11 18.26
C VAL A 260 -10.48 33.55 18.47
N THR A 261 -9.57 34.33 19.04
CA THR A 261 -9.68 35.77 19.23
C THR A 261 -8.53 36.43 18.50
N THR A 262 -8.61 37.74 18.28
CA THR A 262 -7.48 38.46 17.70
C THR A 262 -6.29 38.39 18.65
N GLU A 263 -5.11 38.09 18.10
CA GLU A 263 -3.86 38.14 18.84
C GLU A 263 -3.67 39.46 19.58
N ILE A 264 -3.27 39.33 20.83
CA ILE A 264 -2.83 40.43 21.68
C ILE A 264 -1.48 40.04 22.26
N CYS A 265 -0.60 41.01 22.45
CA CYS A 265 0.77 40.75 22.89
C CYS A 265 0.86 40.43 24.39
N ASP A 266 0.14 39.40 24.85
CA ASP A 266 0.00 39.04 26.26
C ASP A 266 0.74 37.73 26.62
N ARG A 267 1.52 37.18 25.68
CA ARG A 267 2.23 35.90 25.75
C ARG A 267 1.33 34.66 25.71
N ILE A 268 0.10 34.82 25.25
CA ILE A 268 -0.85 33.75 25.03
C ILE A 268 -1.12 33.68 23.52
N ASP A 269 -1.24 32.47 22.99
CA ASP A 269 -1.77 32.22 21.64
C ASP A 269 -3.30 32.36 21.69
N ASN A 270 -3.79 33.57 21.43
CA ASN A 270 -5.20 33.96 21.49
C ASN A 270 -5.99 33.51 20.25
N ASP A 271 -5.31 33.28 19.12
CA ASP A 271 -5.89 32.93 17.84
C ASP A 271 -5.74 31.43 17.46
N CYS A 272 -4.98 30.70 18.27
CA CYS A 272 -4.73 29.27 18.23
C CYS A 272 -3.95 28.76 17.01
N ASP A 273 -3.18 29.60 16.33
CA ASP A 273 -2.45 29.18 15.14
C ASP A 273 -1.14 28.42 15.47
N GLY A 274 -0.76 28.37 16.75
CA GLY A 274 0.45 27.72 17.25
C GLY A 274 1.68 28.63 17.28
N GLN A 275 1.53 29.91 16.93
CA GLN A 275 2.49 30.98 17.17
C GLN A 275 2.02 31.80 18.39
N VAL A 276 2.95 32.51 19.03
CA VAL A 276 2.65 33.33 20.20
C VAL A 276 3.05 34.76 19.86
N ASP A 277 2.15 35.71 20.11
CA ASP A 277 2.39 37.14 19.94
C ASP A 277 2.83 37.50 18.49
N GLU A 278 2.28 36.87 17.45
CA GLU A 278 2.64 37.22 16.08
C GLU A 278 2.03 38.56 15.65
N GLY A 279 2.83 39.36 14.94
CA GLY A 279 2.41 40.71 14.55
C GLY A 279 2.52 41.78 15.63
N CYS A 280 3.12 41.48 16.79
CA CYS A 280 3.45 42.47 17.80
C CYS A 280 4.46 43.51 17.31
N ALA A 281 4.28 44.76 17.75
CA ALA A 281 5.13 45.86 17.32
C ALA A 281 6.57 45.69 17.83
N PRO A 282 7.60 45.93 17.00
CA PRO A 282 8.98 45.90 17.45
C PRO A 282 9.27 47.09 18.36
N CYS A 283 10.18 46.91 19.31
CA CYS A 283 10.58 47.95 20.27
C CYS A 283 12.06 47.86 20.62
N THR A 284 12.58 48.97 21.13
CA THR A 284 13.90 49.06 21.77
C THR A 284 13.80 49.49 23.23
N THR A 285 12.74 50.22 23.59
CA THR A 285 12.43 50.66 24.94
C THR A 285 10.92 50.65 25.17
N ASP A 286 10.46 50.72 26.43
CA ASP A 286 9.03 50.78 26.78
C ASP A 286 8.31 52.00 26.16
N ALA A 287 9.05 53.04 25.79
CA ALA A 287 8.50 54.23 25.13
C ALA A 287 8.03 53.96 23.69
N ASP A 288 8.48 52.87 23.08
CA ASP A 288 8.08 52.46 21.72
C ASP A 288 6.72 51.72 21.72
N CYS A 289 6.19 51.38 22.91
CA CYS A 289 5.01 50.55 23.08
C CYS A 289 3.78 51.36 23.52
N ASN A 290 2.59 50.78 23.35
CA ASN A 290 1.36 51.43 23.82
C ASN A 290 1.37 51.55 25.35
N PRO A 291 0.64 52.53 25.92
CA PRO A 291 0.47 52.62 27.36
C PRO A 291 -0.06 51.31 27.94
N ALA A 292 0.65 50.78 28.96
CA ALA A 292 0.46 49.47 29.60
C ALA A 292 1.21 48.26 28.98
N GLN A 293 2.04 48.47 27.97
CA GLN A 293 2.95 47.45 27.44
C GLN A 293 4.40 47.73 27.84
N ALA A 294 5.23 46.69 27.88
CA ALA A 294 6.68 46.78 28.10
C ALA A 294 7.45 46.23 26.90
N CYS A 295 8.65 46.74 26.68
CA CYS A 295 9.54 46.20 25.66
C CYS A 295 10.27 44.97 26.19
N VAL A 296 9.86 43.79 25.74
CA VAL A 296 10.47 42.52 26.15
C VAL A 296 11.06 41.83 24.94
N ASN A 297 12.36 41.57 24.97
CA ASN A 297 13.09 40.86 23.92
C ASN A 297 12.92 41.46 22.50
N GLY A 298 12.67 42.77 22.40
CA GLY A 298 12.54 43.49 21.12
C GLY A 298 11.12 43.58 20.57
N THR A 299 10.12 43.15 21.33
CA THR A 299 8.69 43.22 20.99
C THR A 299 7.87 43.82 22.13
N CYS A 300 6.87 44.62 21.80
CA CYS A 300 5.93 45.19 22.76
C CYS A 300 4.99 44.11 23.28
N GLN A 301 4.99 43.90 24.60
CA GLN A 301 4.12 42.99 25.33
C GLN A 301 3.30 43.77 26.35
#